data_AF-A0A812JDJ9-F1
#
_entry.id   AF-A0A812JDJ9-F1
#
_cell.length_a   1.000
_cell.length_b   1.000
_cell.length_c   1.000
_cell.angle_alpha   90.00
_cell.angle_beta   90.00
_cell.angle_gamma   90.00
#
_symmetry.space_group_name_H-M   'P 1'
#
loop_
_entity.id
_entity.type
_entity.pdbx_description
1 polymer ?
#
loop_
_entity_poly.entity_id
_entity_poly.type
_entity_poly.pdbx_seq_one_letter_code
_entity_poly.pdbx_strand_id
1 'polypeptide(L)'
;MSVNEYRCRCICICICLYPFFLHIHILSKVCSRTVRKLEVNEVLEAFGREPQSGLVRVECKAKDGAKGFVTVAGLAGTTYLEVYTPFMACVRKAEEALADSYESVCQTVAYLEQKHDELRSTRGAPALQDLKEQLQNLRARIACAQVSHSDVRNKLAEAKNRHERLLEALKKKRQQAQKKITGFICSRHRKVSVSLCRWVMFGLTRGEASSTVDGRIAKADRMAALNETEGCPHVAPEQPRFSGLPARPVQSQCLH
;
A
#
# COMPACT_ATOMS: atom_id res chain seq x y z
N MET A 1 30.11 15.27 -9.02
CA MET A 1 29.13 14.16 -9.10
C MET A 1 27.77 14.71 -8.74
N SER A 2 26.80 14.63 -9.65
CA SER A 2 25.49 15.27 -9.53
C SER A 2 24.63 14.55 -8.49
N VAL A 3 24.02 15.32 -7.59
CA VAL A 3 23.18 14.87 -6.45
C VAL A 3 21.87 14.14 -6.88
N ASN A 4 21.70 13.85 -8.17
CA ASN A 4 20.48 13.27 -8.74
C ASN A 4 20.46 11.73 -8.82
N GLU A 5 21.52 11.04 -8.41
CA GLU A 5 21.66 9.60 -8.68
C GLU A 5 21.29 8.66 -7.52
N TYR A 6 21.06 9.19 -6.31
CA TYR A 6 20.50 8.40 -5.19
C TYR A 6 18.97 8.29 -5.27
N ARG A 7 18.44 7.90 -6.43
CA ARG A 7 17.07 7.40 -6.51
C ARG A 7 17.09 5.99 -5.93
N CYS A 8 16.81 5.91 -4.62
CA CYS A 8 16.52 4.65 -3.94
C CYS A 8 15.50 3.89 -4.80
N ARG A 9 15.92 2.80 -5.45
CA ARG A 9 15.08 1.98 -6.32
C ARG A 9 14.14 1.15 -5.45
N CYS A 10 13.19 1.82 -4.81
CA CYS A 10 12.08 1.15 -4.16
C CYS A 10 11.23 0.53 -5.28
N ILE A 11 11.38 -0.78 -5.49
CA ILE A 11 10.47 -1.53 -6.35
C ILE A 11 9.11 -1.48 -5.65
N CYS A 12 8.18 -0.72 -6.23
CA CYS A 12 6.81 -0.67 -5.76
C CYS A 12 6.05 -1.77 -6.50
N ILE A 13 5.29 -2.60 -5.79
CA ILE A 13 4.39 -3.55 -6.43
C ILE A 13 3.03 -2.87 -6.56
N CYS A 14 2.39 -2.98 -7.72
CA CYS A 14 1.08 -2.41 -8.00
C CYS A 14 0.13 -3.50 -8.50
N ILE A 15 -1.17 -3.28 -8.34
CA ILE A 15 -2.21 -4.14 -8.89
C ILE A 15 -3.13 -3.35 -9.81
N CYS A 16 -3.54 -3.99 -10.91
CA CYS A 16 -4.46 -3.40 -11.88
C CYS A 16 -5.92 -3.58 -11.42
N LEU A 17 -6.67 -2.47 -11.30
CA LEU A 17 -8.08 -2.50 -10.87
C LEU A 17 -9.07 -2.63 -12.03
N TYR A 18 -8.65 -2.23 -13.24
CA TYR A 18 -9.49 -2.21 -14.44
C TYR A 18 -8.65 -2.65 -15.64
N PRO A 19 -9.26 -3.28 -16.66
CA PRO A 19 -8.51 -3.65 -17.86
C PRO A 19 -7.89 -2.40 -18.51
N PHE A 20 -6.58 -2.41 -18.71
CA PHE A 20 -5.84 -1.24 -19.19
C PHE A 20 -4.79 -1.62 -20.22
N PHE A 21 -4.40 -0.69 -21.09
CA PHE A 21 -3.38 -0.94 -22.11
C PHE A 21 -2.00 -0.47 -21.65
N LEU A 22 -1.01 -1.35 -21.77
CA LEU A 22 0.39 -1.03 -21.53
C LEU A 22 0.98 -0.36 -22.78
N HIS A 23 1.72 0.74 -22.64
CA HIS A 23 2.31 1.49 -23.76
C HIS A 23 3.84 1.60 -23.65
N ILE A 24 4.59 1.40 -24.76
CA ILE A 24 6.07 1.38 -24.76
C ILE A 24 6.71 2.79 -24.70
N HIS A 25 6.13 3.79 -25.39
CA HIS A 25 6.71 5.13 -25.51
C HIS A 25 5.65 6.22 -25.42
N ILE A 26 5.95 7.28 -24.66
CA ILE A 26 5.09 8.46 -24.47
C ILE A 26 5.78 9.75 -24.92
N LEU A 27 7.09 9.73 -25.15
CA LEU A 27 7.90 10.94 -25.32
C LEU A 27 7.56 11.81 -26.53
N SER A 28 6.74 11.33 -27.47
CA SER A 28 6.18 12.16 -28.53
C SER A 28 4.66 12.02 -28.59
N LYS A 29 3.97 13.14 -28.79
CA LYS A 29 2.51 13.28 -28.94
C LYS A 29 1.94 12.48 -30.13
N VAL A 30 2.76 11.70 -30.83
CA VAL A 30 2.47 11.04 -32.10
C VAL A 30 2.89 9.57 -31.96
N CYS A 31 1.89 8.71 -31.75
CA CYS A 31 1.95 7.24 -31.71
C CYS A 31 2.46 6.55 -30.43
N SER A 32 1.58 6.41 -29.43
CA SER A 32 1.75 5.39 -28.38
C SER A 32 1.40 4.01 -28.94
N ARG A 33 2.39 3.12 -29.13
CA ARG A 33 2.15 1.72 -29.48
C ARG A 33 1.69 0.95 -28.24
N THR A 34 0.53 0.30 -28.34
CA THR A 34 0.04 -0.64 -27.33
C THR A 34 0.86 -1.91 -27.35
N VAL A 35 1.40 -2.31 -26.20
CA VAL A 35 2.18 -3.54 -26.00
C VAL A 35 1.25 -4.71 -25.77
N ARG A 36 0.35 -4.55 -24.79
CA ARG A 36 -0.50 -5.60 -24.26
C ARG A 36 -1.67 -5.00 -23.49
N LYS A 37 -2.78 -5.74 -23.41
CA LYS A 37 -3.89 -5.47 -22.50
C LYS A 37 -3.65 -6.17 -21.16
N LEU A 38 -3.65 -5.40 -20.08
CA LEU A 38 -3.54 -5.85 -18.70
C LEU A 38 -4.89 -6.35 -18.19
N GLU A 39 -4.87 -7.39 -17.38
CA GLU A 39 -6.07 -7.96 -16.77
C GLU A 39 -6.34 -7.37 -15.38
N VAL A 40 -7.62 -7.41 -14.98
CA VAL A 40 -8.01 -7.02 -13.62
C VAL A 40 -7.32 -7.96 -12.63
N ASN A 41 -6.79 -7.40 -11.56
CA ASN A 41 -6.01 -8.07 -10.53
C ASN A 41 -4.62 -8.57 -10.95
N GLU A 42 -4.12 -8.17 -12.13
CA GLU A 42 -2.73 -8.44 -12.53
C GLU A 42 -1.75 -7.63 -11.67
N VAL A 43 -0.71 -8.31 -11.16
CA VAL A 43 0.33 -7.71 -10.31
C VAL A 43 1.49 -7.25 -11.19
N LEU A 44 1.91 -6.00 -11.01
CA LEU A 44 2.94 -5.32 -11.78
C LEU A 44 4.06 -4.81 -10.88
N GLU A 45 5.29 -4.85 -11.39
CA GLU A 45 6.46 -4.24 -10.73
C GLU A 45 6.67 -2.83 -11.28
N ALA A 46 6.59 -1.81 -10.42
CA ALA A 46 6.81 -0.41 -10.78
C ALA A 46 8.27 0.01 -10.51
N PHE A 47 8.93 0.55 -11.53
CA PHE A 47 10.36 0.91 -11.51
C PHE A 47 10.61 2.42 -11.37
N GLY A 48 9.65 3.26 -11.76
CA GLY A 48 9.83 4.71 -11.73
C GLY A 48 8.54 5.46 -11.99
N ARG A 49 8.47 6.69 -11.48
CA ARG A 49 7.35 7.62 -11.72
C ARG A 49 7.81 8.68 -12.71
N GLU A 50 7.06 8.86 -13.79
CA GLU A 50 7.29 9.91 -14.77
C GLU A 50 6.28 11.04 -14.53
N PRO A 51 6.72 12.22 -14.06
CA PRO A 51 5.85 13.39 -13.94
C PRO A 51 5.77 14.11 -15.29
N GLN A 52 5.04 13.56 -16.25
CA GLN A 52 4.82 14.22 -17.54
C GLN A 52 3.38 14.73 -17.66
N SER A 53 3.24 16.03 -17.99
CA SER A 53 2.01 16.72 -18.42
C SER A 53 0.71 16.25 -17.74
N GLY A 54 0.51 16.66 -16.49
CA GLY A 54 -0.80 16.58 -15.82
C GLY A 54 -1.32 15.18 -15.45
N LEU A 55 -0.66 14.10 -15.90
CA LEU A 55 -1.02 12.72 -15.55
C LEU A 55 0.16 12.02 -14.87
N VAL A 56 -0.15 11.24 -13.85
CA VAL A 56 0.85 10.45 -13.14
C VAL A 56 0.99 9.12 -13.84
N ARG A 57 2.13 8.89 -14.47
CA ARG A 57 2.46 7.62 -15.12
C ARG A 57 3.60 6.92 -14.39
N VAL A 58 3.54 5.60 -14.40
CA VAL A 58 4.53 4.73 -13.77
C VAL A 58 5.00 3.72 -14.79
N GLU A 59 6.32 3.56 -14.89
CA GLU A 59 6.93 2.50 -15.68
C GLU A 59 6.76 1.18 -14.92
N CYS A 60 6.05 0.25 -15.54
CA CYS A 60 5.70 -1.04 -14.97
C CYS A 60 6.25 -2.18 -15.84
N LYS A 61 6.62 -3.28 -15.19
CA LYS A 61 6.90 -4.58 -15.82
C LYS A 61 5.82 -5.57 -15.42
N ALA A 62 5.21 -6.19 -16.42
CA ALA A 62 4.27 -7.29 -16.22
C ALA A 62 5.01 -8.60 -15.91
N LYS A 63 4.28 -9.62 -15.45
CA LYS A 63 4.84 -10.95 -15.15
C LYS A 63 5.51 -11.60 -16.36
N ASP A 64 5.00 -11.32 -17.57
CA ASP A 64 5.55 -11.84 -18.83
C ASP A 64 6.83 -11.13 -19.28
N GLY A 65 7.33 -10.17 -18.50
CA GLY A 65 8.52 -9.39 -18.82
C GLY A 65 8.26 -8.18 -19.72
N ALA A 66 7.03 -8.02 -20.25
CA ALA A 66 6.63 -6.84 -21.01
C ALA A 66 6.76 -5.57 -20.13
N LYS A 67 7.45 -4.56 -20.67
CA LYS A 67 7.65 -3.26 -20.02
C LYS A 67 6.85 -2.18 -20.73
N GLY A 68 6.33 -1.23 -19.97
CA GLY A 68 5.72 -0.04 -20.50
C GLY A 68 5.17 0.86 -19.41
N PHE A 69 4.48 1.91 -19.82
CA PHE A 69 3.93 2.92 -18.93
C PHE A 69 2.43 2.71 -18.75
N VAL A 70 1.99 2.88 -17.51
CA VAL A 70 0.57 2.84 -17.12
C VAL A 70 0.24 4.12 -16.36
N THR A 71 -0.95 4.67 -16.61
CA THR A 71 -1.44 5.84 -15.89
C THR A 71 -2.04 5.39 -14.56
N VAL A 72 -1.58 5.93 -13.44
CA VAL A 72 -2.04 5.53 -12.09
C VAL A 72 -3.48 5.97 -11.85
N ALA A 73 -3.76 7.24 -12.15
CA ALA A 73 -5.09 7.84 -12.03
C ALA A 73 -5.39 8.67 -13.28
N GLY A 74 -6.56 8.44 -13.88
CA GLY A 74 -7.06 9.20 -15.03
C GLY A 74 -7.54 10.60 -14.64
N LEU A 75 -7.82 11.42 -15.66
CA LEU A 75 -8.29 12.80 -15.46
C LEU A 75 -9.65 12.86 -14.75
N ALA A 76 -10.50 11.86 -14.94
CA ALA A 76 -11.81 11.72 -14.28
C ALA A 76 -11.71 11.20 -12.83
N GLY A 77 -10.51 11.05 -12.28
CA GLY A 77 -10.29 10.50 -10.93
C GLY A 77 -10.34 8.97 -10.84
N THR A 78 -10.57 8.27 -11.95
CA THR A 78 -10.53 6.80 -12.01
C THR A 78 -9.11 6.30 -11.72
N THR A 79 -8.94 5.48 -10.69
CA THR A 79 -7.64 4.87 -10.33
C THR A 79 -7.51 3.53 -11.04
N TYR A 80 -6.50 3.38 -11.90
CA TYR A 80 -6.25 2.13 -12.64
C TYR A 80 -5.24 1.23 -11.95
N LEU A 81 -4.30 1.82 -11.20
CA LEU A 81 -3.29 1.11 -10.43
C LEU A 81 -3.35 1.49 -8.96
N GLU A 82 -3.41 0.46 -8.12
CA GLU A 82 -3.30 0.61 -6.67
C GLU A 82 -1.96 0.03 -6.19
N VAL A 83 -1.42 0.58 -5.10
CA VAL A 83 -0.22 0.04 -4.46
C VAL A 83 -0.57 -1.32 -3.86
N TYR A 84 0.13 -2.36 -4.28
CA TYR A 84 -0.06 -3.71 -3.78
C TYR A 84 0.81 -3.93 -2.55
N THR A 85 0.17 -4.30 -1.45
CA THR A 85 0.85 -4.68 -0.21
C THR A 85 0.60 -6.16 0.09
N PRO A 86 1.53 -6.86 0.78
CA PRO A 86 1.30 -8.24 1.22
C PRO A 86 0.03 -8.39 2.09
N PHE A 87 -0.34 -7.35 2.83
CA PHE A 87 -1.58 -7.31 3.60
C PHE A 87 -2.81 -7.37 2.68
N MET A 88 -2.86 -6.56 1.64
CA MET A 88 -3.95 -6.60 0.65
C MET A 88 -4.05 -7.95 -0.06
N ALA A 89 -2.91 -8.60 -0.35
CA ALA A 89 -2.88 -9.95 -0.90
C ALA A 89 -3.60 -10.96 0.00
N CYS A 90 -3.29 -10.93 1.29
CA CYS A 90 -3.91 -11.79 2.30
C CYS A 90 -5.41 -11.51 2.44
N VAL A 91 -5.78 -10.22 2.51
CA VAL A 91 -7.17 -9.77 2.60
C VAL A 91 -8.00 -10.28 1.42
N ARG A 92 -7.51 -10.12 0.18
CA ARG A 92 -8.26 -10.54 -1.01
C ARG A 92 -8.48 -12.05 -1.03
N LYS A 93 -7.45 -12.83 -0.70
CA LYS A 93 -7.57 -14.28 -0.57
C LYS A 93 -8.57 -14.70 0.51
N ALA A 94 -8.58 -14.00 1.63
CA ALA A 94 -9.55 -14.25 2.71
C ALA A 94 -10.99 -13.91 2.28
N GLU A 95 -11.19 -12.82 1.54
CA GLU A 95 -12.51 -12.45 1.02
C GLU A 95 -13.03 -13.43 -0.04
N GLU A 96 -12.15 -13.88 -0.94
CA GLU A 96 -12.46 -14.91 -1.93
C GLU A 96 -12.89 -16.22 -1.25
N ALA A 97 -12.09 -16.73 -0.31
CA ALA A 97 -12.46 -17.94 0.45
C ALA A 97 -13.75 -17.78 1.27
N LEU A 98 -14.02 -16.58 1.81
CA LEU A 98 -15.28 -16.27 2.48
C LEU A 98 -16.45 -16.23 1.49
N ALA A 99 -16.26 -15.72 0.27
CA ALA A 99 -17.30 -15.71 -0.75
C ALA A 99 -17.67 -17.14 -1.18
N ASP A 100 -16.67 -17.98 -1.47
CA ASP A 100 -16.87 -19.38 -1.90
C ASP A 100 -17.59 -20.21 -0.83
N SER A 101 -17.17 -20.06 0.43
CA SER A 101 -17.81 -20.75 1.56
C SER A 101 -19.23 -20.26 1.81
N TYR A 102 -19.50 -18.96 1.63
CA TYR A 102 -20.84 -18.40 1.75
C TYR A 102 -21.79 -18.95 0.69
N GLU A 103 -21.34 -19.01 -0.57
CA GLU A 103 -22.13 -19.56 -1.67
C GLU A 103 -22.52 -21.02 -1.39
N SER A 104 -21.56 -21.83 -0.93
CA SER A 104 -21.80 -23.22 -0.54
C SER A 104 -22.83 -23.35 0.59
N VAL A 105 -22.76 -22.46 1.60
CA VAL A 105 -23.75 -22.42 2.69
C VAL A 105 -25.13 -22.04 2.15
N CYS A 106 -25.23 -21.03 1.28
CA CYS A 106 -26.49 -20.61 0.66
C CYS A 106 -27.12 -21.73 -0.18
N GLN A 107 -26.32 -22.43 -1.01
CA GLN A 107 -26.78 -23.58 -1.79
C GLN A 107 -27.31 -24.69 -0.88
N THR A 108 -26.63 -24.97 0.24
CA THR A 108 -27.05 -25.98 1.20
C THR A 108 -28.36 -25.59 1.90
N VAL A 109 -28.54 -24.32 2.27
CA VAL A 109 -29.80 -23.81 2.84
C VAL A 109 -30.95 -24.03 1.86
N ALA A 110 -30.79 -23.60 0.61
CA ALA A 110 -31.81 -23.74 -0.41
C ALA A 110 -32.20 -25.21 -0.64
N TYR A 111 -31.21 -26.10 -0.68
CA TYR A 111 -31.44 -27.54 -0.79
C TYR A 111 -32.21 -28.12 0.41
N LEU A 112 -31.85 -27.72 1.65
CA LEU A 112 -32.57 -28.18 2.84
C LEU A 112 -34.00 -27.64 2.91
N GLU A 113 -34.23 -26.40 2.47
CA GLU A 113 -35.58 -25.82 2.38
C GLU A 113 -36.44 -26.60 1.38
N GLN A 114 -35.92 -26.87 0.19
CA GLN A 114 -36.59 -27.69 -0.80
C GLN A 114 -36.96 -29.08 -0.24
N LYS A 115 -36.02 -29.78 0.41
CA LYS A 115 -36.28 -31.10 0.99
C LYS A 115 -37.25 -31.06 2.15
N HIS A 116 -37.23 -30.00 2.93
CA HIS A 116 -38.20 -29.80 4.00
C HIS A 116 -39.62 -29.65 3.44
N ASP A 117 -39.81 -28.92 2.33
CA ASP A 117 -41.11 -28.72 1.70
C ASP A 117 -41.64 -29.98 1.00
N GLU A 118 -40.76 -30.77 0.37
CA GLU A 118 -41.10 -32.10 -0.18
C GLU A 118 -41.63 -33.04 0.93
N LEU A 119 -40.95 -33.09 2.08
CA LEU A 119 -41.38 -33.91 3.23
C LEU A 119 -42.63 -33.35 3.93
N ARG A 120 -42.89 -32.04 3.84
CA ARG A 120 -44.11 -31.42 4.35
C ARG A 120 -45.32 -31.78 3.51
N SER A 121 -45.13 -31.92 2.20
CA SER A 121 -46.18 -32.29 1.24
C SER A 121 -46.60 -33.76 1.37
N THR A 122 -45.71 -34.62 1.88
CA THR A 122 -45.99 -36.04 2.14
C THR A 122 -46.72 -36.22 3.49
N ARG A 123 -48.05 -36.23 3.49
CA ARG A 123 -48.87 -36.41 4.71
C ARG A 123 -49.01 -37.91 5.06
N GLY A 124 -48.72 -38.27 6.31
CA GLY A 124 -49.25 -39.50 6.94
C GLY A 124 -48.30 -40.67 7.15
N ALA A 125 -47.01 -40.57 6.83
CA ALA A 125 -46.06 -41.67 7.07
C ALA A 125 -45.29 -41.46 8.40
N PRO A 126 -45.61 -42.21 9.49
CA PRO A 126 -44.87 -42.13 10.75
C PRO A 126 -43.38 -42.46 10.60
N ALA A 127 -43.01 -43.27 9.60
CA ALA A 127 -41.62 -43.58 9.26
C ALA A 127 -40.78 -42.37 8.79
N LEU A 128 -41.41 -41.21 8.48
CA LEU A 128 -40.69 -39.99 8.06
C LEU A 128 -40.36 -39.05 9.21
N GLN A 129 -40.76 -39.37 10.45
CA GLN A 129 -40.55 -38.48 11.60
C GLN A 129 -39.05 -38.32 11.92
N ASP A 130 -38.29 -39.41 11.91
CA ASP A 130 -36.84 -39.41 12.18
C ASP A 130 -36.07 -38.55 11.15
N LEU A 131 -36.47 -38.62 9.87
CA LEU A 131 -35.88 -37.81 8.80
C LEU A 131 -36.16 -36.30 8.99
N LYS A 132 -37.35 -35.94 9.48
CA LYS A 132 -37.69 -34.55 9.77
C LYS A 132 -36.84 -34.01 10.93
N GLU A 133 -36.62 -34.81 11.96
CA GLU A 133 -35.74 -34.45 13.08
C GLU A 133 -34.27 -34.29 12.62
N GLN A 134 -33.76 -35.19 11.79
CA GLN A 134 -32.42 -35.06 11.19
C GLN A 134 -32.27 -33.77 10.37
N LEU A 135 -33.26 -33.41 9.55
CA LEU A 135 -33.25 -32.16 8.79
C LEU A 135 -33.29 -30.92 9.69
N GLN A 136 -34.05 -30.97 10.79
CA GLN A 136 -34.06 -29.89 11.77
C GLN A 136 -32.67 -29.72 12.44
N ASN A 137 -32.02 -30.83 12.78
CA ASN A 137 -30.65 -30.82 13.31
C ASN A 137 -29.64 -30.25 12.30
N LEU A 138 -29.75 -30.61 11.02
CA LEU A 138 -28.90 -30.05 9.96
C LEU A 138 -29.13 -28.53 9.78
N ARG A 139 -30.38 -28.07 9.83
CA ARG A 139 -30.71 -26.63 9.78
C ARG A 139 -30.07 -25.86 10.93
N ALA A 140 -30.12 -26.38 12.15
CA ALA A 140 -29.46 -25.76 13.30
C ALA A 140 -27.94 -25.64 13.08
N ARG A 141 -27.29 -26.68 12.54
CA ARG A 141 -25.85 -26.64 12.22
C ARG A 141 -25.50 -25.61 11.15
N ILE A 142 -26.33 -25.47 10.12
CA ILE A 142 -26.13 -24.46 9.08
C ILE A 142 -26.32 -23.05 9.63
N ALA A 143 -27.30 -22.83 10.51
CA ALA A 143 -27.47 -21.55 11.19
C ALA A 143 -26.21 -21.19 12.01
N CYS A 144 -25.62 -22.14 12.73
CA CYS A 144 -24.33 -21.94 13.42
C CYS A 144 -23.20 -21.60 12.43
N ALA A 145 -23.14 -22.25 11.26
CA ALA A 145 -22.15 -21.95 10.23
C ALA A 145 -22.31 -20.53 9.64
N GLN A 146 -23.55 -20.06 9.43
CA GLN A 146 -23.84 -18.69 8.99
C GLN A 146 -23.38 -17.65 10.02
N VAL A 147 -23.65 -17.87 11.31
CA VAL A 147 -23.16 -17.00 12.39
C VAL A 147 -21.63 -16.96 12.38
N SER A 148 -20.99 -18.13 12.30
CA SER A 148 -19.53 -18.24 12.23
C SER A 148 -18.92 -17.48 11.03
N HIS A 149 -19.57 -17.55 9.87
CA HIS A 149 -19.17 -16.81 8.67
C HIS A 149 -19.23 -15.29 8.90
N SER A 150 -20.35 -14.81 9.46
CA SER A 150 -20.51 -13.39 9.79
C SER A 150 -19.47 -12.89 10.78
N ASP A 151 -19.11 -13.71 11.78
CA ASP A 151 -18.07 -13.39 12.76
C ASP A 151 -16.68 -13.26 12.12
N VAL A 152 -16.31 -14.17 11.21
CA VAL A 152 -15.03 -14.11 10.50
C VAL A 152 -14.99 -12.89 9.57
N ARG A 153 -16.09 -12.59 8.88
CA ARG A 153 -16.20 -11.37 8.05
C ARG A 153 -16.04 -10.10 8.89
N ASN A 154 -16.66 -10.03 10.06
CA ASN A 154 -16.52 -8.91 10.98
C ASN A 154 -15.07 -8.75 11.47
N LYS A 155 -14.42 -9.85 11.86
CA LYS A 155 -12.99 -9.85 12.25
C LYS A 155 -12.07 -9.40 11.11
N LEU A 156 -12.36 -9.81 9.88
CA LEU A 156 -11.62 -9.37 8.71
C LEU A 156 -11.79 -7.86 8.48
N ALA A 157 -13.01 -7.34 8.60
CA ALA A 157 -13.28 -5.90 8.51
C ALA A 157 -12.56 -5.11 9.62
N GLU A 158 -12.56 -5.61 10.86
CA GLU A 158 -11.77 -5.02 11.95
C GLU A 158 -10.27 -5.01 11.65
N ALA A 159 -9.72 -6.10 11.11
CA ALA A 159 -8.32 -6.19 10.76
C ALA A 159 -7.93 -5.17 9.66
N LYS A 160 -8.79 -4.98 8.66
CA LYS A 160 -8.64 -3.92 7.64
C LYS A 160 -8.60 -2.54 8.27
N ASN A 161 -9.57 -2.22 9.11
CA ASN A 161 -9.66 -0.92 9.79
C ASN A 161 -8.44 -0.67 10.70
N ARG A 162 -7.95 -1.70 11.40
CA ARG A 162 -6.72 -1.61 12.22
C ARG A 162 -5.50 -1.33 11.34
N HIS A 163 -5.37 -2.00 10.20
CA HIS A 163 -4.26 -1.77 9.27
C HIS A 163 -4.29 -0.36 8.67
N GLU A 164 -5.46 0.13 8.25
CA GLU A 164 -5.61 1.48 7.72
C GLU A 164 -5.21 2.55 8.74
N ARG A 165 -5.66 2.43 10.00
CA ARG A 165 -5.25 3.32 11.10
C ARG A 165 -3.73 3.34 11.30
N LEU A 166 -3.07 2.19 11.20
CA LEU A 166 -1.61 2.10 11.29
C LEU A 166 -0.93 2.79 10.11
N LEU A 167 -1.42 2.59 8.89
CA LEU A 167 -0.88 3.27 7.70
C LEU A 167 -1.04 4.79 7.80
N GLU A 168 -2.17 5.29 8.27
CA GLU A 168 -2.39 6.72 8.49
C GLU A 168 -1.46 7.29 9.57
N ALA A 169 -1.30 6.57 10.70
CA ALA A 169 -0.38 6.98 11.76
C ALA A 169 1.06 7.05 11.25
N LEU A 170 1.49 6.08 10.43
CA LEU A 170 2.81 6.07 9.79
C LEU A 170 2.97 7.24 8.81
N LYS A 171 1.96 7.54 7.98
CA LYS A 171 1.95 8.71 7.08
C LYS A 171 2.09 10.02 7.88
N LYS A 172 1.33 10.19 8.96
CA LYS A 172 1.41 11.37 9.84
C LYS A 172 2.80 11.53 10.47
N LYS A 173 3.39 10.44 10.99
CA LYS A 173 4.77 10.46 11.53
C LYS A 173 5.79 10.90 10.49
N ARG A 174 5.70 10.38 9.25
CA ARG A 174 6.58 10.78 8.14
C ARG A 174 6.44 12.25 7.79
N GLN A 175 5.21 12.76 7.72
CA GLN A 175 4.96 14.18 7.45
C GLN A 175 5.49 15.09 8.56
N GLN A 176 5.33 14.71 9.83
CA GLN A 176 5.90 15.46 10.96
C GLN A 176 7.43 15.48 10.91
N ALA A 177 8.07 14.35 10.60
CA ALA A 177 9.51 14.28 10.43
C ALA A 177 9.99 15.17 9.27
N GLN A 178 9.31 15.13 8.12
CA GLN A 178 9.60 16.02 6.99
C GLN A 178 9.45 17.50 7.37
N LYS A 179 8.35 17.88 8.05
CA LYS A 179 8.16 19.27 8.53
C LYS A 179 9.28 19.72 9.47
N LYS A 180 9.73 18.84 10.39
CA LYS A 180 10.85 19.14 11.29
C LYS A 180 12.16 19.34 10.52
N ILE A 181 12.45 18.48 9.55
CA ILE A 181 13.64 18.59 8.69
C ILE A 181 13.59 19.89 7.89
N THR A 182 12.48 20.16 7.21
CA THR A 182 12.31 21.41 6.43
C THR A 182 12.40 22.65 7.32
N GLY A 183 11.83 22.60 8.53
CA GLY A 183 11.92 23.69 9.52
C GLY A 183 13.36 23.94 10.01
N PHE A 184 14.13 22.87 10.22
CA PHE A 184 15.54 22.96 10.59
C PHE A 184 16.39 23.57 9.48
N ILE A 185 16.19 23.12 8.23
CA ILE A 185 16.87 23.65 7.04
C ILE A 185 16.57 25.15 6.87
N CYS A 186 15.30 25.55 6.97
CA CYS A 186 14.89 26.95 6.87
C CYS A 186 15.52 27.83 7.97
N SER A 187 15.54 27.33 9.21
CA SER A 187 16.17 28.03 10.34
C SER A 187 17.67 28.20 10.17
N ARG A 188 18.36 27.19 9.61
CA ARG A 188 19.80 27.26 9.32
C ARG A 188 20.08 28.25 8.19
N HIS A 189 19.29 28.25 7.12
CA HIS A 189 19.39 29.24 6.04
C HIS A 189 19.20 30.68 6.54
N ARG A 190 18.22 30.92 7.44
CA ARG A 190 18.01 32.25 8.04
C ARG A 190 19.23 32.72 8.84
N LYS A 191 19.83 31.86 9.68
CA LYS A 191 21.03 32.23 10.46
C LYS A 191 22.24 32.56 9.57
N VAL A 192 22.46 31.77 8.52
CA VAL A 192 23.53 32.01 7.54
C VAL A 192 23.29 33.32 6.79
N SER A 193 22.05 33.59 6.36
CA SER A 193 21.68 34.82 5.66
C SER A 193 21.90 36.08 6.52
N VAL A 194 21.48 36.07 7.79
CA VAL A 194 21.70 37.21 8.70
C VAL A 194 23.19 37.43 8.98
N SER A 195 23.97 36.36 9.15
CA SER A 195 25.43 36.46 9.33
C SER A 195 26.12 37.02 8.09
N LEU A 196 25.71 36.59 6.89
CA LEU A 196 26.27 37.06 5.63
C LEU A 196 25.94 38.55 5.38
N CYS A 197 24.69 38.96 5.62
CA CYS A 197 24.31 40.38 5.54
C CYS A 197 25.10 41.24 6.53
N ARG A 198 25.34 40.76 7.76
CA ARG A 198 26.17 41.47 8.75
C ARG A 198 27.61 41.62 8.27
N TRP A 199 28.19 40.58 7.67
CA TRP A 199 29.54 40.63 7.08
C TRP A 199 29.64 41.62 5.92
N VAL A 200 28.68 41.60 5.00
CA VAL A 200 28.65 42.53 3.86
C VAL A 200 28.52 43.98 4.33
N MET A 201 27.61 44.24 5.28
CA MET A 201 27.38 45.60 5.80
C MET A 201 28.58 46.14 6.60
N PHE A 202 29.32 45.29 7.33
CA PHE A 202 30.53 45.71 8.06
C PHE A 202 31.79 45.78 7.19
N GLY A 203 31.87 45.03 6.08
CA GLY A 203 33.01 45.07 5.16
C GLY A 203 33.06 46.33 4.29
N LEU A 204 31.89 46.93 3.98
CA LEU A 204 31.79 48.12 3.12
C LEU A 204 32.25 49.43 3.79
N THR A 205 32.43 49.46 5.12
CA THR A 205 32.85 50.67 5.85
C THR A 205 34.35 50.74 6.14
N ARG A 206 35.12 49.68 5.85
CA ARG A 206 36.59 49.72 5.89
C ARG A 206 37.15 49.68 4.48
N GLY A 207 37.35 50.86 3.91
CA GLY A 207 38.17 51.03 2.71
C GLY A 207 39.64 50.72 3.01
N GLU A 208 40.00 49.44 3.02
CA GLU A 208 41.40 49.00 2.97
C GLU A 208 41.67 48.42 1.58
N ALA A 209 42.62 49.06 0.91
CA ALA A 209 43.01 48.78 -0.46
C ALA A 209 43.58 47.36 -0.62
N SER A 210 43.00 46.63 -1.58
CA SER A 210 43.66 45.87 -2.64
C SER A 210 45.09 45.38 -2.39
N SER A 211 45.24 44.06 -2.19
CA SER A 211 46.21 43.19 -2.89
C SER A 211 46.42 41.87 -2.13
N THR A 212 45.46 40.93 -2.19
CA THR A 212 45.62 39.46 -2.00
C THR A 212 44.23 38.80 -1.88
N VAL A 213 43.40 38.93 -2.92
CA VAL A 213 42.05 38.32 -2.92
C VAL A 213 42.09 36.85 -3.36
N ASP A 214 43.07 36.45 -4.18
CA ASP A 214 43.15 35.08 -4.71
C ASP A 214 43.53 34.00 -3.67
N GLY A 215 44.18 34.37 -2.56
CA GLY A 215 44.59 33.40 -1.53
C GLY A 215 43.46 32.99 -0.56
N ARG A 216 42.38 33.76 -0.44
CA ARG A 216 41.33 33.52 0.58
C ARG A 216 40.18 32.65 0.09
N ILE A 217 39.90 32.63 -1.21
CA ILE A 217 38.85 31.78 -1.79
C ILE A 217 39.22 30.29 -1.61
N ALA A 218 40.49 29.93 -1.81
CA ALA A 218 40.98 28.55 -1.64
C ALA A 218 40.84 27.99 -0.20
N LYS A 219 40.75 28.86 0.83
CA LYS A 219 40.62 28.42 2.23
C LYS A 219 39.16 28.19 2.64
N ALA A 220 38.22 28.90 2.02
CA ALA A 220 36.78 28.69 2.24
C ALA A 220 36.31 27.37 1.62
N ASP A 221 36.78 27.04 0.41
CA ASP A 221 36.45 25.77 -0.24
C ASP A 221 37.02 24.55 0.51
N ARG A 222 38.18 24.71 1.17
CA ARG A 222 38.76 23.65 2.01
C ARG A 222 37.99 23.40 3.31
N MET A 223 37.32 24.40 3.88
CA MET A 223 36.48 24.21 5.07
C MET A 223 35.12 23.62 4.75
N ALA A 224 34.58 23.87 3.55
CA ALA A 224 33.35 23.22 3.10
C ALA A 224 33.54 21.70 2.94
N ALA A 225 34.71 21.26 2.45
CA ALA A 225 35.02 19.84 2.22
C ALA A 225 35.18 19.00 3.51
N LEU A 226 35.48 19.62 4.66
CA LEU A 226 35.66 18.88 5.93
C LEU A 226 34.36 18.69 6.73
N ASN A 227 33.27 19.34 6.33
CA ASN A 227 31.99 19.29 7.06
C ASN A 227 30.99 18.27 6.47
N GLU A 228 31.37 17.58 5.39
CA GLU A 228 30.56 16.53 4.76
C GLU A 228 30.82 15.13 5.34
N THR A 229 31.78 14.97 6.26
CA THR A 229 32.15 13.67 6.84
C THR A 229 31.43 13.32 8.16
N GLU A 230 30.63 14.21 8.74
CA GLU A 230 29.80 13.84 9.91
C GLU A 230 28.45 13.28 9.46
N GLY A 231 28.40 11.94 9.43
CA GLY A 231 27.33 11.15 8.86
C GLY A 231 25.93 11.42 9.41
N CYS A 232 24.94 11.35 8.51
CA CYS A 232 23.55 11.20 8.91
C CYS A 232 23.39 9.95 9.79
N PRO A 233 22.70 10.02 10.94
CA PRO A 233 22.36 8.82 11.69
C PRO A 233 21.46 7.95 10.82
N HIS A 234 22.01 6.83 10.37
CA HIS A 234 21.28 5.79 9.66
C HIS A 234 20.30 5.18 10.66
N VAL A 235 19.07 5.71 10.69
CA VAL A 235 17.97 5.11 11.46
C VAL A 235 17.60 3.83 10.72
N ALA A 236 18.17 2.70 11.16
CA ALA A 236 17.79 1.39 10.69
C ALA A 236 16.27 1.21 10.89
N PRO A 237 15.53 0.68 9.90
CA PRO A 237 14.12 0.43 10.06
C PRO A 237 13.93 -0.63 11.16
N GLU A 238 13.38 -0.23 12.31
CA GLU A 238 12.86 -1.16 13.30
C GLU A 238 11.85 -2.08 12.61
N GLN A 239 12.24 -3.34 12.41
CA GLN A 239 11.28 -4.37 12.02
C GLN A 239 10.33 -4.61 13.20
N PRO A 240 9.01 -4.60 12.97
CA PRO A 240 8.07 -4.94 14.03
C PRO A 240 8.33 -6.37 14.48
N ARG A 241 8.83 -6.54 15.71
CA ARG A 241 8.88 -7.84 16.38
C ARG A 241 7.44 -8.29 16.58
N PHE A 242 6.96 -9.19 15.71
CA PHE A 242 5.75 -9.97 15.95
C PHE A 242 6.04 -10.93 17.11
N SER A 243 5.89 -10.45 18.34
CA SER A 243 5.85 -11.32 19.52
C SER A 243 4.62 -12.21 19.43
N GLY A 244 4.85 -13.52 19.55
CA GLY A 244 3.90 -14.58 19.28
C GLY A 244 2.52 -14.36 19.88
N LEU A 245 1.50 -14.60 19.04
CA LEU A 245 0.14 -14.82 19.51
C LEU A 245 0.13 -16.13 20.34
N PRO A 246 -0.46 -16.14 21.54
CA PRO A 246 -0.63 -17.36 22.31
C PRO A 246 -1.53 -18.32 21.52
N ALA A 247 -1.05 -19.55 21.32
CA ALA A 247 -1.83 -20.64 20.77
C ALA A 247 -3.10 -20.80 21.62
N ARG A 248 -4.26 -20.46 21.05
CA ARG A 248 -5.54 -20.76 21.69
C ARG A 248 -5.74 -22.27 21.64
N PRO A 249 -6.00 -22.95 22.77
CA PRO A 249 -6.37 -24.35 22.74
C PRO A 249 -7.69 -24.49 21.98
N VAL A 250 -7.67 -25.31 20.93
CA VAL A 250 -8.87 -25.73 20.22
C VAL A 250 -9.63 -26.66 21.17
N GLN A 251 -10.62 -26.13 21.88
CA GLN A 251 -11.57 -26.97 22.62
C GLN A 251 -12.45 -27.70 21.61
N SER A 252 -12.08 -28.93 21.30
CA SER A 252 -12.94 -29.89 20.61
C SER A 252 -14.03 -30.36 21.58
N GLN A 253 -15.13 -29.61 21.67
CA GLN A 253 -16.37 -30.19 22.19
C GLN A 253 -17.08 -30.88 21.03
N CYS A 254 -16.72 -32.14 20.81
CA CYS A 254 -17.59 -33.11 20.15
C CYS A 254 -18.69 -33.45 21.16
N LEU A 255 -19.89 -32.90 20.95
CA LEU A 255 -21.10 -33.38 21.60
C LEU A 255 -21.52 -34.69 20.91
N HIS A 256 -21.55 -35.75 21.71
CA HIS A 256 -22.18 -37.03 21.43
C HIS A 256 -23.69 -36.92 21.57
#